data_AF-A0A4V5LPJ2-F1
#
_entry.id   AF-A0A4V5LPJ2-F1
#
_cell.length_a   1.000
_cell.length_b   1.000
_cell.length_c   1.000
_cell.angle_alpha   90.00
_cell.angle_beta   90.00
_cell.angle_gamma   90.00
#
_symmetry.space_group_name_H-M   'P 1'
#
loop_
_entity.id
_entity.type
_entity.pdbx_description
1 polymer ?
#
loop_
_entity_poly.entity_id
_entity_poly.type
_entity_poly.pdbx_seq_one_letter_code
_entity_poly.pdbx_strand_id
1 'polypeptide(L)'
;MNFYELIYLNIYLSLSRTNKSIPEWSTLFCLSSLFFLNLLSISVLLNIELKELKETQVYIIAGVVFGIHYLHFQKEHRILKKITDLKSKVNLTNRILTILYVLGTISLFCYLANIGLNNYLILIIVIIVPTILAHLFGKRNEQFD
;
A
#
# COMPACT_ATOMS: atom_id res chain seq x y z
N MET A 1 -3.42 10.35 15.25
CA MET A 1 -2.95 9.35 14.28
C MET A 1 -2.23 10.14 13.21
N ASN A 2 -0.94 9.86 12.97
CA ASN A 2 -0.23 10.51 11.88
C ASN A 2 -0.71 9.94 10.52
N PHE A 3 -0.36 10.58 9.40
CA PHE A 3 -0.82 10.16 8.07
C PHE A 3 -0.37 8.73 7.71
N TYR A 4 0.83 8.34 8.10
CA TYR A 4 1.36 6.99 7.87
C TYR A 4 0.56 5.93 8.64
N GLU A 5 0.32 6.12 9.93
CA GLU A 5 -0.50 5.26 10.78
C GLU A 5 -1.93 5.13 10.21
N LEU A 6 -2.47 6.22 9.66
CA LEU A 6 -3.79 6.24 9.03
C LEU A 6 -3.85 5.35 7.80
N ILE A 7 -2.89 5.50 6.88
CA ILE A 7 -2.82 4.68 5.67
C ILE A 7 -2.56 3.23 6.07
N TYR A 8 -1.61 2.98 6.97
CA TYR A 8 -1.30 1.64 7.47
C TYR A 8 -2.55 0.96 8.01
N LEU A 9 -3.29 1.62 8.91
CA LEU A 9 -4.47 1.04 9.55
C LEU A 9 -5.58 0.73 8.53
N ASN A 10 -5.83 1.62 7.56
CA ASN A 10 -6.84 1.39 6.54
C ASN A 10 -6.47 0.25 5.59
N ILE A 11 -5.21 0.19 5.16
CA ILE A 11 -4.71 -0.91 4.31
C ILE A 11 -4.76 -2.22 5.09
N TYR A 12 -4.33 -2.22 6.35
CA TYR A 12 -4.38 -3.39 7.23
C TYR A 12 -5.81 -3.92 7.39
N LEU A 13 -6.77 -3.06 7.73
CA LEU A 13 -8.18 -3.46 7.89
C LEU A 13 -8.82 -3.97 6.60
N SER A 14 -8.29 -3.57 5.45
CA SER A 14 -8.72 -4.09 4.14
C SER A 14 -8.09 -5.46 3.89
N LEU A 15 -6.76 -5.57 4.01
CA LEU A 15 -6.02 -6.79 3.74
C LEU A 15 -6.30 -7.90 4.75
N SER A 16 -6.63 -7.58 6.00
CA SER A 16 -7.02 -8.58 6.99
C SER A 16 -8.34 -9.30 6.67
N ARG A 17 -9.10 -8.82 5.67
CA ARG A 17 -10.28 -9.51 5.14
C ARG A 17 -9.92 -10.56 4.09
N THR A 18 -8.86 -10.33 3.32
CA THR A 18 -8.42 -11.23 2.24
C THR A 18 -7.30 -12.16 2.66
N ASN A 19 -6.37 -11.68 3.48
CA ASN A 19 -5.25 -12.42 4.01
C ASN A 19 -5.29 -12.46 5.55
N LYS A 20 -5.89 -13.54 6.07
CA LYS A 20 -6.06 -13.76 7.51
C LYS A 20 -4.82 -14.28 8.21
N SER A 21 -3.91 -14.90 7.47
CA SER A 21 -2.75 -15.62 8.05
C SER A 21 -1.61 -14.68 8.40
N ILE A 22 -1.37 -13.65 7.57
CA ILE A 22 -0.25 -12.71 7.73
C ILE A 22 -0.63 -11.29 7.24
N PRO A 23 -1.68 -10.66 7.81
CA PRO A 23 -2.15 -9.36 7.36
C PRO A 23 -1.12 -8.23 7.54
N GLU A 24 -0.26 -8.32 8.56
CA GLU A 24 0.77 -7.32 8.86
C GLU A 24 1.83 -7.28 7.76
N TRP A 25 2.34 -8.46 7.37
CA TRP A 25 3.32 -8.59 6.30
C TRP A 25 2.76 -8.16 4.95
N SER A 26 1.48 -8.48 4.70
CA SER A 26 0.79 -8.05 3.48
C SER A 26 0.66 -6.52 3.43
N THR A 27 0.32 -5.91 4.57
CA THR A 27 0.23 -4.44 4.72
C THR A 27 1.58 -3.79 4.50
N LEU A 28 2.62 -4.35 5.12
CA LEU A 28 3.99 -3.87 4.98
C LEU A 28 4.46 -3.92 3.53
N PHE A 29 4.20 -5.03 2.84
CA PHE A 29 4.54 -5.20 1.44
C PHE A 29 3.78 -4.23 0.54
N CYS A 30 2.48 -4.03 0.81
CA CYS A 30 1.64 -3.07 0.08
C CYS A 30 2.17 -1.64 0.23
N LEU A 31 2.42 -1.19 1.47
CA LEU A 31 2.98 0.14 1.73
C LEU A 31 4.35 0.34 1.09
N SER A 32 5.22 -0.65 1.21
CA SER A 32 6.56 -0.60 0.62
C SER A 32 6.48 -0.48 -0.90
N SER A 33 5.59 -1.23 -1.53
CA SER A 33 5.34 -1.15 -2.97
C SER A 33 4.82 0.23 -3.39
N LEU A 34 3.84 0.79 -2.67
CA LEU A 34 3.31 2.13 -2.95
C LEU A 34 4.39 3.21 -2.79
N PHE A 35 5.18 3.14 -1.73
CA PHE A 35 6.27 4.07 -1.52
C PHE A 35 7.34 3.96 -2.62
N PHE A 36 7.66 2.73 -3.02
CA PHE A 36 8.59 2.46 -4.11
C PHE A 36 8.08 3.06 -5.44
N LEU A 37 6.80 2.91 -5.78
CA LEU A 37 6.20 3.53 -6.96
C LEU A 37 6.26 5.06 -6.90
N ASN A 38 6.06 5.66 -5.72
CA ASN A 38 6.23 7.09 -5.54
C ASN A 38 7.69 7.53 -5.73
N LEU A 39 8.67 6.77 -5.25
CA LEU A 39 10.09 7.05 -5.52
C LEU A 39 10.41 6.97 -7.01
N LEU A 40 9.94 5.94 -7.71
CA LEU A 40 10.12 5.84 -9.16
C LEU A 40 9.48 7.02 -9.89
N SER A 41 8.28 7.43 -9.47
CA SER A 41 7.59 8.60 -10.01
C SER A 41 8.40 9.88 -9.81
N ILE A 42 8.94 10.11 -8.62
CA ILE A 42 9.82 11.25 -8.32
C ILE A 42 11.08 11.18 -9.20
N SER A 43 11.71 10.02 -9.34
CA SER A 43 12.89 9.85 -10.21
C SER A 43 12.59 10.26 -11.64
N VAL A 44 11.46 9.83 -12.20
CA VAL A 44 11.04 10.23 -13.57
C VAL A 44 10.81 11.73 -13.66
N LEU A 45 10.16 12.35 -12.66
CA LEU A 45 9.94 13.80 -12.63
C LEU A 45 11.24 14.60 -12.55
N LEU A 46 12.28 14.03 -11.93
CA LEU A 46 13.62 14.60 -11.88
C LEU A 46 14.45 14.30 -13.14
N ASN A 47 13.83 13.76 -14.20
CA ASN A 47 14.46 13.35 -15.46
C ASN A 47 15.54 12.28 -15.29
N ILE A 48 15.43 11.45 -14.25
CA ILE A 48 16.31 10.28 -14.10
C ILE A 48 15.76 9.18 -15.01
N GLU A 49 16.55 8.77 -16.00
CA GLU A 49 16.15 7.72 -16.92
C GLU A 49 16.07 6.35 -16.21
N LEU A 50 14.84 5.83 -16.06
CA LEU A 50 14.63 4.51 -15.44
C LEU A 50 15.25 3.36 -16.24
N LYS A 51 15.57 3.58 -17.52
CA LYS A 51 16.19 2.56 -18.39
C LYS A 51 17.62 2.24 -18.01
N GLU A 52 18.30 3.16 -17.34
CA GLU A 52 19.69 2.98 -16.91
C GLU A 52 19.82 2.25 -15.57
N LEU A 53 18.69 2.08 -14.85
CA LEU A 53 18.65 1.32 -13.61
C LEU A 53 18.85 -0.16 -13.90
N LYS A 54 19.96 -0.71 -13.39
CA LYS A 54 20.19 -2.16 -13.41
C LYS A 54 19.19 -2.85 -12.50
N GLU A 55 18.77 -4.05 -12.88
CA GLU A 55 17.85 -4.89 -12.10
C GLU A 55 18.30 -5.04 -10.63
N THR A 56 19.59 -5.24 -10.39
CA THR A 56 20.16 -5.31 -9.04
C THR A 56 19.94 -4.03 -8.23
N GLN A 57 20.04 -2.85 -8.86
CA GLN A 57 19.81 -1.57 -8.17
C GLN A 57 18.34 -1.40 -7.80
N VAL A 58 17.43 -1.80 -8.69
CA VAL A 58 15.98 -1.81 -8.43
C VAL A 58 15.66 -2.68 -7.21
N TYR A 59 16.22 -3.89 -7.15
CA TYR A 59 16.04 -4.79 -6.00
C TYR A 59 16.64 -4.25 -4.71
N ILE A 60 17.82 -3.62 -4.76
CA ILE A 60 18.42 -2.98 -3.59
C ILE A 60 17.51 -1.87 -3.07
N ILE A 61 17.02 -0.98 -3.96
CA ILE A 61 16.13 0.12 -3.55
C ILE A 61 14.84 -0.43 -2.95
N ALA A 62 14.20 -1.41 -3.60
CA ALA A 62 12.99 -2.05 -3.08
C ALA A 62 13.25 -2.70 -1.70
N GLY A 63 14.40 -3.37 -1.54
CA GLY A 63 14.82 -3.98 -0.27
C GLY A 63 15.05 -2.94 0.83
N VAL A 64 15.68 -1.80 0.51
CA VAL A 64 15.87 -0.68 1.45
C VAL A 64 14.53 -0.07 1.85
N VAL A 65 13.63 0.17 0.88
CA VAL A 65 12.29 0.70 1.14
C VAL A 65 11.51 -0.25 2.07
N PHE A 66 11.55 -1.55 1.77
CA PHE A 66 10.92 -2.56 2.61
C PHE A 66 11.56 -2.59 4.00
N GLY A 67 12.89 -2.54 4.09
CA GLY A 67 13.64 -2.48 5.34
C GLY A 67 13.27 -1.27 6.20
N ILE A 68 13.11 -0.08 5.61
CA ILE A 68 12.67 1.13 6.31
C ILE A 68 11.27 0.92 6.90
N HIS A 69 10.32 0.44 6.10
CA HIS A 69 8.98 0.17 6.59
C HIS A 69 8.98 -0.93 7.67
N TYR A 70 9.81 -1.95 7.49
CA TYR A 70 9.93 -3.07 8.43
C TYR A 70 10.52 -2.60 9.77
N LEU A 71 11.57 -1.80 9.76
CA LEU A 71 12.15 -1.20 10.95
C LEU A 71 11.17 -0.26 11.63
N HIS A 72 10.42 0.53 10.87
CA HIS A 72 9.36 1.37 11.43
C HIS A 72 8.26 0.52 12.09
N PHE A 73 7.88 -0.61 11.46
CA PHE A 73 6.93 -1.57 12.00
C PHE A 73 7.45 -2.31 13.26
N GLN A 74 8.70 -2.78 13.27
CA GLN A 74 9.33 -3.44 14.42
C GLN A 74 9.58 -2.50 15.59
N LYS A 75 10.14 -1.31 15.33
CA LYS A 75 10.38 -0.29 16.36
C LYS A 75 9.09 0.11 17.07
N GLU A 76 7.97 -0.02 16.35
CA GLU A 76 6.63 0.04 16.91
C GLU A 76 5.93 -1.32 17.00
N HIS A 77 6.51 -2.36 17.62
CA HIS A 77 5.79 -3.59 18.06
C HIS A 77 4.49 -3.32 18.88
N ARG A 78 4.12 -2.05 19.10
CA ARG A 78 2.84 -1.50 19.53
C ARG A 78 1.77 -1.39 18.44
N ILE A 79 2.06 -1.53 17.14
CA ILE A 79 1.09 -1.26 16.07
C ILE A 79 -0.11 -2.22 16.16
N LEU A 80 0.07 -3.51 16.46
CA LEU A 80 -1.06 -4.43 16.67
C LEU A 80 -1.95 -4.01 17.86
N LYS A 81 -1.33 -3.61 18.98
CA LYS A 81 -2.04 -3.11 20.17
C LYS A 81 -2.74 -1.77 19.90
N LYS A 82 -2.08 -0.89 19.15
CA LYS A 82 -2.65 0.38 18.65
C LYS A 82 -3.77 0.14 17.65
N ILE A 83 -3.69 -0.87 16.77
CA ILE A 83 -4.72 -1.15 15.75
C ILE A 83 -6.04 -1.53 16.44
N THR A 84 -5.99 -2.36 17.48
CA THR A 84 -7.17 -2.67 18.31
C THR A 84 -7.73 -1.40 18.95
N ASP A 85 -6.89 -0.51 19.47
CA ASP A 85 -7.30 0.74 20.12
C ASP A 85 -7.76 1.85 19.12
N LEU A 86 -7.28 1.79 17.88
CA LEU A 86 -7.50 2.79 16.83
C LEU A 86 -8.60 2.39 15.84
N LYS A 87 -9.07 1.14 15.86
CA LYS A 87 -10.14 0.63 14.97
C LYS A 87 -11.38 1.53 15.00
N SER A 88 -11.75 2.05 16.17
CA SER A 88 -12.89 2.96 16.36
C SER A 88 -12.69 4.36 15.75
N LYS A 89 -11.45 4.75 15.43
CA LYS A 89 -11.10 6.07 14.91
C LYS A 89 -11.05 6.15 13.39
N VAL A 90 -11.32 5.04 12.68
CA VAL A 90 -11.37 5.01 11.22
C VAL A 90 -12.74 5.47 10.74
N ASN A 91 -12.85 6.75 10.38
CA ASN A 91 -14.04 7.33 9.76
C ASN A 91 -14.03 7.15 8.21
N LEU A 92 -15.16 7.48 7.56
CA LEU A 92 -15.30 7.40 6.10
C LEU A 92 -14.27 8.27 5.36
N THR A 93 -14.00 9.47 5.87
CA THR A 93 -13.02 10.40 5.30
C THR A 93 -11.63 9.78 5.22
N ASN A 94 -11.17 9.11 6.28
CA ASN A 94 -9.87 8.44 6.33
C ASN A 94 -9.76 7.31 5.28
N ARG A 95 -10.88 6.59 5.04
CA ARG A 95 -10.94 5.56 4.00
C ARG A 95 -10.83 6.18 2.60
N ILE A 96 -11.57 7.26 2.35
CA ILE A 96 -11.53 7.99 1.07
C ILE A 96 -10.11 8.50 0.82
N LEU A 97 -9.47 9.12 1.82
CA LEU A 97 -8.08 9.60 1.71
C LEU A 97 -7.09 8.46 1.40
N THR A 98 -7.27 7.30 2.02
CA THR A 98 -6.42 6.13 1.74
C THR A 98 -6.63 5.63 0.31
N ILE A 99 -7.88 5.56 -0.16
CA ILE A 99 -8.19 5.17 -1.55
C ILE A 99 -7.58 6.17 -2.54
N LEU A 100 -7.73 7.47 -2.30
CA LEU A 100 -7.13 8.51 -3.14
C LEU A 100 -5.61 8.41 -3.15
N TYR A 101 -4.98 8.12 -2.00
CA TYR A 101 -3.54 7.91 -1.94
C TYR A 101 -3.08 6.70 -2.76
N VAL A 102 -3.75 5.54 -2.60
CA VAL A 102 -3.41 4.30 -3.32
C VAL A 102 -3.62 4.48 -4.82
N LEU A 103 -4.80 4.92 -5.23
CA LEU A 103 -5.11 5.13 -6.65
C LEU A 103 -4.24 6.24 -7.24
N GLY A 104 -4.09 7.36 -6.55
CA GLY A 104 -3.26 8.48 -7.01
C GLY A 104 -1.79 8.08 -7.20
N THR A 105 -1.22 7.29 -6.29
CA THR A 105 0.15 6.75 -6.43
C THR A 105 0.28 5.90 -7.70
N ILE A 106 -0.67 5.00 -7.94
CA ILE A 106 -0.64 4.11 -9.11
C ILE A 106 -0.88 4.90 -10.40
N SER A 107 -1.85 5.80 -10.41
CA SER A 107 -2.15 6.66 -11.57
C SER A 107 -0.96 7.54 -11.93
N LEU A 108 -0.31 8.15 -10.94
CA LEU A 108 0.87 8.99 -11.16
C LEU A 108 2.00 8.19 -11.78
N PHE A 109 2.31 7.01 -11.23
CA PHE A 109 3.35 6.15 -11.78
C PHE A 109 3.02 5.72 -13.21
N CYS A 110 1.80 5.23 -13.47
CA CYS A 110 1.39 4.80 -14.81
C CYS A 110 1.44 5.93 -15.83
N TYR A 111 1.04 7.14 -15.43
CA TYR A 111 1.13 8.33 -16.28
C TYR A 111 2.59 8.65 -16.64
N LEU A 112 3.48 8.71 -15.64
CA LEU A 112 4.89 9.05 -15.85
C LEU A 112 5.68 7.97 -16.60
N ALA A 113 5.35 6.69 -16.36
CA ALA A 113 5.94 5.57 -17.08
C ALA A 113 5.35 5.40 -18.49
N ASN A 114 4.45 6.28 -18.93
CA ASN A 114 3.75 6.23 -20.22
C ASN A 114 3.08 4.86 -20.47
N ILE A 115 2.51 4.28 -19.42
CA ILE A 115 1.77 3.02 -19.52
C ILE A 115 0.47 3.32 -20.25
N GLY A 116 0.27 2.67 -21.40
CA GLY A 116 -0.93 2.86 -22.21
C GLY A 116 -2.22 2.64 -21.42
N LEU A 117 -3.26 3.42 -21.75
CA LEU A 117 -4.54 3.46 -21.02
C LEU A 117 -5.14 2.07 -20.78
N ASN A 118 -5.05 1.17 -21.76
CA ASN A 118 -5.57 -0.20 -21.64
C ASN A 118 -4.89 -0.97 -20.50
N ASN A 119 -3.57 -0.88 -20.37
CA ASN A 119 -2.81 -1.56 -19.32
C ASN A 119 -3.11 -0.94 -17.94
N TYR A 120 -3.26 0.38 -17.88
CA TYR A 120 -3.68 1.08 -16.67
C TYR A 120 -5.09 0.64 -16.21
N LEU A 121 -6.05 0.56 -17.13
CA LEU A 121 -7.41 0.11 -16.82
C LEU A 121 -7.44 -1.33 -16.32
N ILE A 122 -6.65 -2.23 -16.95
CA ILE A 122 -6.49 -3.61 -16.48
C ILE A 122 -5.96 -3.63 -15.05
N LEU A 123 -4.92 -2.84 -14.74
CA LEU A 123 -4.33 -2.76 -13.40
C LEU A 123 -5.35 -2.29 -12.36
N ILE A 124 -6.14 -1.25 -12.69
CA ILE A 124 -7.21 -0.74 -11.82
C ILE A 124 -8.27 -1.81 -11.56
N ILE A 125 -8.72 -2.53 -12.60
CA ILE A 125 -9.71 -3.61 -12.46
C ILE A 125 -9.17 -4.73 -11.56
N VAL A 126 -7.92 -5.13 -11.76
CA VAL A 126 -7.25 -6.17 -10.95
C VAL A 126 -7.13 -5.76 -9.48
N ILE A 127 -7.10 -4.46 -9.17
CA ILE A 127 -7.08 -3.98 -7.78
C ILE A 127 -8.50 -3.84 -7.20
N ILE A 128 -9.43 -3.25 -7.96
CA ILE A 128 -10.78 -2.95 -7.48
C ILE A 128 -11.60 -4.23 -7.31
N VAL A 129 -11.57 -5.15 -8.28
CA VAL A 129 -12.42 -6.35 -8.26
C VAL A 129 -12.16 -7.23 -7.03
N PRO A 130 -10.91 -7.61 -6.69
CA PRO A 130 -10.64 -8.35 -5.47
C PRO A 130 -11.02 -7.58 -4.21
N THR A 131 -10.87 -6.26 -4.20
CA THR A 131 -11.24 -5.41 -3.05
C THR A 131 -12.76 -5.41 -2.82
N ILE A 132 -13.57 -5.32 -3.88
CA ILE A 132 -15.03 -5.42 -3.80
C ILE A 132 -15.44 -6.82 -3.36
N LEU A 133 -14.88 -7.87 -3.96
CA LEU A 133 -15.17 -9.26 -3.59
C LEU A 133 -14.81 -9.52 -2.12
N ALA A 134 -13.68 -9.01 -1.65
CA ALA A 134 -13.29 -9.07 -0.25
C ALA A 134 -14.27 -8.34 0.69
N HIS A 135 -14.85 -7.24 0.23
CA HIS A 135 -15.83 -6.50 1.01
C HIS A 135 -17.16 -7.25 1.12
N LEU A 136 -17.63 -7.84 0.02
CA LEU A 136 -18.91 -8.53 -0.05
C LEU A 136 -18.87 -9.93 0.60
N PHE A 137 -17.78 -10.67 0.41
CA PHE A 137 -17.67 -12.08 0.80
C PHE A 137 -16.65 -12.34 1.92
N GLY A 138 -15.76 -11.38 2.22
CA GLY A 138 -14.73 -11.54 3.24
C GLY A 138 -15.29 -11.37 4.65
N LYS A 139 -15.37 -12.47 5.41
CA LYS A 139 -15.57 -12.41 6.86
C LYS A 139 -14.29 -11.89 7.53
N ARG A 140 -14.38 -10.88 8.40
CA ARG A 140 -13.24 -10.44 9.22
C ARG A 140 -12.77 -11.57 10.15
N ASN A 141 -11.51 -11.51 10.57
CA ASN A 141 -10.99 -12.43 11.57
C ASN A 141 -11.62 -12.11 12.94
N GLU A 142 -12.26 -13.10 13.57
CA GLU A 142 -12.94 -12.98 14.87
C GLU A 142 -11.99 -12.54 16.00
N GLN A 143 -10.69 -12.79 15.86
CA GLN A 143 -9.66 -12.38 16.81
C GLN A 143 -9.54 -10.85 16.96
N PHE A 144 -10.18 -10.09 16.07
CA PHE A 144 -10.15 -8.63 16.06
C PHE A 144 -11.53 -8.02 15.82
N ASP A 145 -12.63 -8.78 15.97
CA ASP A 145 -13.98 -8.21 15.94
C ASP A 145 -14.39 -7.60 17.28
#